data_AF-A0A953BPT2-F1
#
_entry.id   AF-A0A953BPT2-F1
#
_cell.length_a   1.000
_cell.length_b   1.000
_cell.length_c   1.000
_cell.angle_alpha   90.00
_cell.angle_beta   90.00
_cell.angle_gamma   90.00
#
_symmetry.space_group_name_H-M   'P 1'
#
loop_
_entity.id
_entity.type
_entity.pdbx_description
1 polymer ?
#
loop_
_entity_poly.entity_id
_entity_poly.type
_entity_poly.pdbx_seq_one_letter_code
_entity_poly.pdbx_strand_id
1 'polypeptide(L)'
;MSRAPAQSRLLLGAVALLAAAPAFGGDDVRVHTDAAGDATIRRTDAQNNCPLGPGCTLPDLLEARLMGWTTPTPTTDPYNGAPRQGRGANLFRLDVKFAGLLNPPGTLGAGGTAFDPFAFGPSPVFGFLELDMDRDRDTGGELGGSAHSRYLANVGRFGRMPEGSISGRVARWSDEVDTDFATAPQIERSGADWALTLCGCNNVTVISEGGNANGVFDAGETWVVRSRFFKRSGGYQGASGMFGGSAPGLYDPPVNLRFAHDVQSNTTTISLVWALNAAGAAALTGQTQQAYDQSIAAGSHASVAEGLRDLIIAAQGGNGGPLIGPVHTLTNGWADESHNDEQLLDPTRWRVAALFGTACADAAALYVWTDTGFEDTFGDCNADGDANTADYALLDGIIEANDGGPRDLDGVVNGRVLVGLGGAWSFYDLNADGVIDDDDLDMLIEPAEECPADWNRDGQHNTLDVFAFLTSWFAGHADFDGDGHTTLLDLFAYLNTWFGGCP
;
A
#
# COMPACT_ATOMS: atom_id res chain seq x y z
N MET A 1 -24.45 -55.48 54.56
CA MET A 1 -24.58 -54.39 55.56
C MET A 1 -23.60 -53.32 55.13
N SER A 2 -23.92 -52.09 54.69
CA SER A 2 -25.02 -51.17 54.94
C SER A 2 -25.26 -50.29 53.70
N ARG A 3 -26.44 -49.66 53.61
CA ARG A 3 -26.99 -48.89 52.47
C ARG A 3 -26.61 -47.40 52.48
N ALA A 4 -26.56 -46.83 51.26
CA ALA A 4 -26.97 -45.48 50.80
C ALA A 4 -26.07 -44.25 51.11
N PRO A 5 -26.18 -43.13 50.34
CA PRO A 5 -27.05 -42.85 49.19
C PRO A 5 -26.36 -42.35 47.90
N ALA A 6 -27.07 -42.49 46.77
CA ALA A 6 -26.79 -41.86 45.50
C ALA A 6 -27.19 -40.37 45.50
N GLN A 7 -26.31 -39.50 45.01
CA GLN A 7 -26.62 -38.09 44.76
C GLN A 7 -26.98 -37.90 43.28
N SER A 8 -28.24 -37.55 43.01
CA SER A 8 -28.70 -36.97 41.75
C SER A 8 -27.98 -35.66 41.47
N ARG A 9 -27.21 -35.60 40.38
CA ARG A 9 -26.81 -34.33 39.77
C ARG A 9 -27.78 -34.03 38.63
N LEU A 10 -28.59 -32.99 38.82
CA LEU A 10 -29.32 -32.31 37.75
C LEU A 10 -28.29 -31.81 36.72
N LEU A 11 -28.36 -32.29 35.48
CA LEU A 11 -27.79 -31.59 34.34
C LEU A 11 -28.77 -30.46 33.96
N LEU A 12 -28.42 -29.21 34.26
CA LEU A 12 -28.97 -28.07 33.55
C LEU A 12 -28.32 -28.03 32.17
N GLY A 13 -29.09 -28.33 31.12
CA GLY A 13 -28.70 -28.05 29.74
C GLY A 13 -28.72 -26.55 29.49
N ALA A 14 -27.56 -25.95 29.30
CA ALA A 14 -27.44 -24.61 28.73
C ALA A 14 -27.73 -24.71 27.23
N VAL A 15 -28.91 -24.23 26.82
CA VAL A 15 -29.21 -23.99 25.40
C VAL A 15 -28.42 -22.75 25.00
N ALA A 16 -27.31 -22.94 24.30
CA ALA A 16 -26.60 -21.86 23.64
C ALA A 16 -27.48 -21.32 22.50
N LEU A 17 -28.08 -20.16 22.72
CA LEU A 17 -28.66 -19.35 21.64
C LEU A 17 -27.51 -18.88 20.74
N LEU A 18 -27.29 -19.60 19.65
CA LEU A 18 -26.51 -19.10 18.51
C LEU A 18 -27.22 -17.85 17.99
N ALA A 19 -26.70 -16.68 18.36
CA ALA A 19 -27.07 -15.44 17.71
C ALA A 19 -26.62 -15.55 16.25
N ALA A 20 -27.58 -15.63 15.33
CA ALA A 20 -27.30 -15.49 13.91
C ALA A 20 -26.66 -14.12 13.70
N ALA A 21 -25.40 -14.11 13.27
CA ALA A 21 -24.75 -12.88 12.83
C ALA A 21 -25.63 -12.22 11.76
N PRO A 22 -25.80 -10.89 11.78
CA PRO A 22 -26.52 -10.21 10.72
C PRO A 22 -25.86 -10.56 9.38
N ALA A 23 -26.66 -10.99 8.42
CA ALA A 23 -26.19 -11.14 7.05
C ALA A 23 -25.75 -9.74 6.58
N PHE A 24 -24.44 -9.55 6.41
CA PHE A 24 -23.90 -8.37 5.75
C PHE A 24 -24.59 -8.27 4.39
N GLY A 25 -25.41 -7.24 4.18
CA GLY A 25 -25.79 -6.85 2.83
C GLY A 25 -24.49 -6.48 2.14
N GLY A 26 -24.05 -7.29 1.18
CA GLY A 26 -22.78 -7.07 0.50
C GLY A 26 -22.81 -5.72 -0.18
N ASP A 27 -21.89 -4.82 0.20
CA ASP A 27 -21.75 -3.53 -0.47
C ASP A 27 -21.43 -3.77 -1.94
N ASP A 28 -22.10 -3.03 -2.84
CA ASP A 28 -21.83 -3.14 -4.28
C ASP A 28 -20.47 -2.51 -4.66
N VAL A 29 -19.91 -1.69 -3.76
CA VAL A 29 -18.67 -0.93 -3.96
C VAL A 29 -17.87 -0.90 -2.65
N ARG A 30 -16.60 -1.29 -2.72
CA ARG A 30 -15.61 -1.04 -1.68
C ARG A 30 -14.85 0.24 -2.03
N VAL A 31 -14.75 1.17 -1.08
CA VAL A 31 -14.03 2.44 -1.24
C VAL A 31 -12.93 2.48 -0.19
N HIS A 32 -11.72 2.79 -0.64
CA HIS A 32 -10.57 3.15 0.19
C HIS A 32 -10.26 4.62 -0.08
N THR A 33 -10.05 5.39 0.97
CA THR A 33 -9.82 6.84 0.89
C THR A 33 -8.50 7.19 1.53
N ASP A 34 -7.88 8.23 0.99
CA ASP A 34 -6.63 8.78 1.48
C ASP A 34 -6.73 10.30 1.61
N ALA A 35 -5.86 10.90 2.42
CA ALA A 35 -5.94 12.31 2.75
C ALA A 35 -5.45 13.18 1.58
N ALA A 36 -6.22 14.18 1.17
CA ALA A 36 -5.75 15.07 0.12
C ALA A 36 -4.62 15.98 0.63
N GLY A 37 -3.59 16.17 -0.19
CA GLY A 37 -2.52 17.14 0.05
C GLY A 37 -1.39 16.69 0.97
N ASP A 38 -1.28 15.39 1.26
CA ASP A 38 -0.21 14.80 2.06
C ASP A 38 0.94 14.21 1.21
N ALA A 39 0.81 14.22 -0.12
CA ALA A 39 1.86 13.79 -1.03
C ALA A 39 3.19 14.52 -0.77
N THR A 40 4.24 13.73 -0.50
CA THR A 40 5.57 14.22 -0.11
C THR A 40 6.67 13.52 -0.89
N ILE A 41 7.72 14.25 -1.27
CA ILE A 41 8.80 13.70 -2.08
C ILE A 41 9.69 12.77 -1.25
N ARG A 42 9.68 11.48 -1.59
CA ARG A 42 10.61 10.46 -1.08
C ARG A 42 11.44 9.90 -2.23
N ARG A 43 12.60 10.51 -2.51
CA ARG A 43 13.47 10.07 -3.60
C ARG A 43 14.17 8.76 -3.27
N THR A 44 14.51 8.00 -4.31
CA THR A 44 15.26 6.75 -4.18
C THR A 44 16.68 6.84 -4.74
N ASP A 45 17.09 8.00 -5.26
CA ASP A 45 18.46 8.24 -5.71
C ASP A 45 19.42 8.41 -4.52
N ALA A 46 20.67 8.00 -4.71
CA ALA A 46 21.67 7.97 -3.64
C ALA A 46 22.01 9.35 -3.08
N GLN A 47 21.75 10.45 -3.81
CA GLN A 47 22.06 11.81 -3.38
C GLN A 47 20.84 12.58 -2.89
N ASN A 48 19.64 11.98 -2.92
CA ASN A 48 18.35 12.64 -2.66
C ASN A 48 18.20 13.98 -3.39
N ASN A 49 18.68 14.08 -4.62
CA ASN A 49 18.70 15.34 -5.34
C ASN A 49 18.33 15.23 -6.81
N CYS A 50 17.85 14.07 -7.25
CA CYS A 50 17.42 13.94 -8.63
C CYS A 50 16.33 14.98 -8.95
N PRO A 51 16.44 15.70 -10.09
CA PRO A 51 15.47 16.70 -10.47
C PRO A 51 14.17 16.03 -10.92
N LEU A 52 13.04 16.61 -10.54
CA LEU A 52 11.73 16.27 -11.11
C LEU A 52 11.54 16.98 -12.47
N GLY A 53 10.61 16.47 -13.27
CA GLY A 53 10.21 17.14 -14.51
C GLY A 53 9.71 18.57 -14.27
N PRO A 54 10.01 19.55 -15.14
CA PRO A 54 9.47 20.90 -15.01
C PRO A 54 7.93 20.90 -15.01
N GLY A 55 7.31 21.49 -13.99
CA GLY A 55 5.85 21.54 -13.87
C GLY A 55 5.19 20.22 -13.48
N CYS A 56 5.97 19.24 -13.01
CA CYS A 56 5.47 17.96 -12.52
C CYS A 56 4.54 18.19 -11.32
N THR A 57 3.31 17.70 -11.44
CA THR A 57 2.38 17.53 -10.32
C THR A 57 2.71 16.20 -9.65
N LEU A 58 2.90 16.22 -8.33
CA LEU A 58 3.12 14.99 -7.56
C LEU A 58 1.84 14.15 -7.55
N PRO A 59 1.91 12.84 -7.77
CA PRO A 59 0.79 11.97 -7.49
C PRO A 59 0.41 12.04 -6.01
N ASP A 60 -0.82 12.46 -5.76
CA ASP A 60 -1.49 12.59 -4.46
C ASP A 60 -2.75 11.72 -4.56
N LEU A 61 -2.70 10.57 -3.91
CA LEU A 61 -3.72 9.53 -3.94
C LEU A 61 -4.91 10.00 -3.09
N LEU A 62 -6.11 9.86 -3.64
CA LEU A 62 -7.34 10.28 -2.93
C LEU A 62 -8.24 9.11 -2.63
N GLU A 63 -8.35 8.18 -3.57
CA GLU A 63 -9.35 7.12 -3.50
C GLU A 63 -9.00 5.93 -4.38
N ALA A 64 -9.31 4.73 -3.92
CA ALA A 64 -9.47 3.55 -4.76
C ALA A 64 -10.86 2.94 -4.56
N ARG A 65 -11.57 2.68 -5.66
CA ARG A 65 -12.90 2.06 -5.65
C ARG A 65 -12.89 0.74 -6.39
N LEU A 66 -13.30 -0.32 -5.72
CA LEU A 66 -13.44 -1.67 -6.26
C LEU A 66 -14.90 -2.09 -6.25
N MET A 67 -15.40 -2.59 -7.38
CA MET A 67 -16.80 -2.97 -7.52
C MET A 67 -17.01 -4.06 -8.56
N GLY A 68 -18.03 -4.90 -8.36
CA GLY A 68 -18.57 -5.68 -9.46
C GLY A 68 -19.14 -4.73 -10.51
N TRP A 69 -19.03 -5.09 -11.79
CA TRP A 69 -19.34 -4.17 -12.87
C TRP A 69 -20.26 -4.80 -13.92
N THR A 70 -21.17 -3.97 -14.45
CA THR A 70 -21.94 -4.30 -15.64
C THR A 70 -21.98 -3.11 -16.57
N THR A 71 -21.90 -3.38 -17.87
CA THR A 71 -21.91 -2.35 -18.93
C THR A 71 -22.78 -2.84 -20.09
N PRO A 72 -23.59 -1.97 -20.70
CA PRO A 72 -24.33 -2.30 -21.91
C PRO A 72 -23.43 -2.38 -23.16
N THR A 73 -22.21 -1.85 -23.10
CA THR A 73 -21.29 -1.68 -24.25
C THR A 73 -19.89 -2.25 -23.97
N PRO A 74 -19.75 -3.49 -23.50
CA PRO A 74 -18.48 -4.03 -23.02
C PRO A 74 -17.35 -4.04 -24.06
N THR A 75 -17.66 -4.07 -25.36
CA THR A 75 -16.67 -4.13 -26.44
C THR A 75 -16.19 -2.76 -26.92
N THR A 76 -17.03 -1.72 -26.80
CA THR A 76 -16.75 -0.40 -27.38
C THR A 76 -16.47 0.65 -26.31
N ASP A 77 -17.19 0.59 -25.19
CA ASP A 77 -17.01 1.48 -24.05
C ASP A 77 -17.34 0.69 -22.77
N PRO A 78 -16.39 -0.12 -22.28
CA PRO A 78 -16.59 -0.92 -21.09
C PRO A 78 -16.73 -0.07 -19.81
N TYR A 79 -16.33 1.21 -19.87
CA TYR A 79 -16.29 2.11 -18.73
C TYR A 79 -17.62 2.82 -18.47
N ASN A 80 -18.52 2.85 -19.47
CA ASN A 80 -19.91 3.29 -19.28
C ASN A 80 -20.76 2.12 -18.79
N GLY A 81 -21.21 2.18 -17.54
CA GLY A 81 -21.87 1.07 -16.87
C GLY A 81 -22.30 1.46 -15.46
N ALA A 82 -22.63 0.45 -14.66
CA ALA A 82 -23.04 0.64 -13.28
C ALA A 82 -22.40 -0.41 -12.36
N PRO A 83 -22.18 -0.05 -11.08
CA PRO A 83 -21.83 -1.04 -10.06
C PRO A 83 -22.89 -2.15 -9.97
N ARG A 84 -22.44 -3.33 -9.57
CA ARG A 84 -23.24 -4.49 -9.23
C ARG A 84 -22.54 -5.21 -8.08
N GLN A 85 -23.31 -5.94 -7.27
CA GLN A 85 -22.77 -6.88 -6.30
C GLN A 85 -21.58 -7.66 -6.86
N GLY A 86 -20.44 -7.60 -6.16
CA GLY A 86 -19.19 -8.21 -6.61
C GLY A 86 -19.33 -9.72 -6.80
N ARG A 87 -19.95 -10.40 -5.83
CA ARG A 87 -20.32 -11.81 -5.96
C ARG A 87 -21.20 -12.07 -7.19
N GLY A 88 -20.72 -12.91 -8.10
CA GLY A 88 -21.43 -13.29 -9.33
C GLY A 88 -21.33 -12.25 -10.46
N ALA A 89 -20.55 -11.18 -10.30
CA ALA A 89 -20.21 -10.30 -11.39
C ALA A 89 -19.26 -11.00 -12.39
N ASN A 90 -19.39 -10.66 -13.67
CA ASN A 90 -18.50 -11.17 -14.71
C ASN A 90 -17.32 -10.20 -14.98
N LEU A 91 -17.52 -8.92 -14.67
CA LEU A 91 -16.53 -7.87 -14.79
C LEU A 91 -16.38 -7.20 -13.43
N PHE A 92 -15.21 -6.63 -13.19
CA PHE A 92 -15.02 -5.66 -12.11
C PHE A 92 -14.55 -4.33 -12.68
N ARG A 93 -14.71 -3.28 -11.88
CA ARG A 93 -14.14 -1.97 -12.14
C ARG A 93 -13.28 -1.57 -10.95
N LEU A 94 -12.07 -1.09 -11.26
CA LEU A 94 -11.17 -0.42 -10.34
C LEU A 94 -11.01 1.02 -10.82
N ASP A 95 -11.37 1.99 -9.98
CA ASP A 95 -11.05 3.40 -10.19
C ASP A 95 -10.02 3.82 -9.16
N VAL A 96 -8.91 4.43 -9.60
CA VAL A 96 -7.91 5.07 -8.73
C VAL A 96 -7.90 6.55 -9.02
N LYS A 97 -8.11 7.37 -8.00
CA LYS A 97 -8.28 8.82 -8.13
C LYS A 97 -7.13 9.54 -7.46
N PHE A 98 -6.63 10.56 -8.14
CA PHE A 98 -5.54 11.40 -7.67
C PHE A 98 -5.91 12.87 -7.74
N ALA A 99 -5.30 13.70 -6.89
CA ALA A 99 -5.32 15.15 -7.02
C ALA A 99 -4.44 15.61 -8.20
N GLY A 100 -4.89 16.65 -8.89
CA GLY A 100 -4.16 17.27 -10.00
C GLY A 100 -4.23 16.52 -11.33
N LEU A 101 -3.47 17.04 -12.31
CA LEU A 101 -3.33 16.47 -13.64
C LEU A 101 -2.15 15.50 -13.68
N LEU A 102 -2.45 14.21 -13.76
CA LEU A 102 -1.47 13.15 -13.95
C LEU A 102 -1.59 12.51 -15.34
N ASN A 103 -0.44 12.20 -15.94
CA ASN A 103 -0.30 11.65 -17.29
C ASN A 103 -0.04 10.13 -17.25
N PRO A 104 -0.42 9.38 -18.30
CA PRO A 104 0.03 8.00 -18.45
C PRO A 104 1.56 7.87 -18.32
N PRO A 105 2.08 6.77 -17.73
CA PRO A 105 3.51 6.61 -17.55
C PRO A 105 4.22 6.43 -18.90
N GLY A 106 5.35 7.12 -19.07
CA GLY A 106 6.34 6.79 -20.09
C GLY A 106 7.22 5.60 -19.69
N THR A 107 8.34 5.39 -20.38
CA THR A 107 9.27 4.27 -20.10
C THR A 107 10.43 4.69 -19.20
N LEU A 108 10.83 3.81 -18.28
CA LEU A 108 11.93 4.07 -17.33
C LEU A 108 13.25 3.41 -17.71
N GLY A 109 13.45 3.07 -18.98
CA GLY A 109 14.69 2.43 -19.45
C GLY A 109 14.85 0.96 -19.04
N ALA A 110 13.91 0.40 -18.28
CA ALA A 110 13.90 -1.01 -17.90
C ALA A 110 13.71 -1.91 -19.13
N GLY A 111 14.34 -3.09 -19.12
CA GLY A 111 14.20 -4.09 -20.19
C GLY A 111 14.75 -3.65 -21.56
N GLY A 112 15.62 -2.63 -21.60
CA GLY A 112 16.21 -2.10 -22.84
C GLY A 112 15.32 -1.11 -23.60
N THR A 113 14.25 -0.62 -22.98
CA THR A 113 13.46 0.51 -23.50
C THR A 113 14.22 1.83 -23.37
N ALA A 114 13.78 2.88 -24.04
CA ALA A 114 14.35 4.22 -23.83
C ALA A 114 13.91 4.75 -22.46
N PHE A 115 14.74 5.59 -21.83
CA PHE A 115 14.32 6.36 -20.67
C PHE A 115 13.57 7.60 -21.18
N ASP A 116 12.25 7.57 -21.12
CA ASP A 116 11.33 8.64 -21.54
C ASP A 116 10.09 8.67 -20.63
N PRO A 117 10.26 8.99 -19.33
CA PRO A 117 9.14 8.97 -18.38
C PRO A 117 8.04 9.99 -18.68
N PHE A 118 8.38 11.09 -19.36
CA PHE A 118 7.48 12.23 -19.62
C PHE A 118 6.84 12.19 -21.02
N ALA A 119 6.85 11.02 -21.68
CA ALA A 119 6.36 10.83 -23.05
C ALA A 119 4.94 11.38 -23.30
N PHE A 120 4.08 11.38 -22.27
CA PHE A 120 2.67 11.78 -22.37
C PHE A 120 2.33 13.04 -21.57
N GLY A 121 3.33 13.73 -21.02
CA GLY A 121 3.17 14.98 -20.26
C GLY A 121 4.11 15.13 -19.06
N PRO A 122 4.08 16.28 -18.38
CA PRO A 122 5.04 16.64 -17.33
C PRO A 122 4.83 15.93 -15.99
N SER A 123 3.66 15.31 -15.76
CA SER A 123 3.23 14.73 -14.49
C SER A 123 2.94 13.23 -14.62
N PRO A 124 3.90 12.39 -15.05
CA PRO A 124 3.66 10.97 -15.20
C PRO A 124 3.42 10.32 -13.82
N VAL A 125 2.45 9.41 -13.75
CA VAL A 125 2.21 8.60 -12.55
C VAL A 125 2.81 7.21 -12.72
N PHE A 126 3.68 6.85 -11.78
CA PHE A 126 4.28 5.53 -11.63
C PHE A 126 3.87 4.93 -10.28
N GLY A 127 3.91 3.61 -10.18
CA GLY A 127 3.65 2.92 -8.91
C GLY A 127 2.82 1.66 -9.04
N PHE A 128 2.30 1.22 -7.90
CA PHE A 128 1.65 -0.06 -7.72
C PHE A 128 0.44 0.09 -6.81
N LEU A 129 -0.69 -0.46 -7.22
CA LEU A 129 -1.81 -0.75 -6.33
C LEU A 129 -1.94 -2.27 -6.27
N GLU A 130 -1.59 -2.83 -5.13
CA GLU A 130 -1.53 -4.25 -4.80
C GLU A 130 -2.87 -4.72 -4.24
N LEU A 131 -3.32 -5.87 -4.72
CA LEU A 131 -4.58 -6.51 -4.38
C LEU A 131 -4.29 -7.86 -3.73
N ASP A 132 -4.67 -8.00 -2.46
CA ASP A 132 -4.68 -9.26 -1.74
C ASP A 132 -6.11 -9.84 -1.83
N MET A 133 -6.26 -10.93 -2.58
CA MET A 133 -7.56 -11.52 -2.94
C MET A 133 -8.02 -12.60 -1.97
N ASP A 134 -7.07 -13.36 -1.40
CA ASP A 134 -7.33 -14.45 -0.45
C ASP A 134 -7.29 -14.00 1.02
N ARG A 135 -6.76 -12.80 1.30
CA ARG A 135 -6.46 -12.24 2.62
C ARG A 135 -5.46 -13.05 3.42
N ASP A 136 -4.66 -13.85 2.74
CA ASP A 136 -3.56 -14.57 3.34
C ASP A 136 -2.28 -13.77 3.15
N ARG A 137 -1.78 -13.18 4.24
CA ARG A 137 -0.47 -12.50 4.16
C ARG A 137 0.62 -13.44 3.67
N ASP A 138 0.51 -14.74 3.92
CA ASP A 138 1.58 -15.70 3.67
C ASP A 138 1.72 -16.07 2.19
N THR A 139 0.75 -15.71 1.35
CA THR A 139 0.80 -15.80 -0.10
C THR A 139 1.28 -14.47 -0.72
N GLY A 140 1.43 -14.44 -2.04
CA GLY A 140 1.55 -13.20 -2.80
C GLY A 140 2.88 -12.45 -2.67
N GLY A 141 3.07 -11.47 -3.53
CA GLY A 141 4.22 -10.58 -3.54
C GLY A 141 5.27 -10.89 -4.62
N GLU A 142 6.44 -10.30 -4.46
CA GLU A 142 7.47 -10.21 -5.49
C GLU A 142 8.80 -10.75 -4.98
N LEU A 143 9.58 -11.39 -5.84
CA LEU A 143 10.89 -11.94 -5.48
C LEU A 143 12.03 -11.10 -6.09
N GLY A 144 13.17 -11.09 -5.41
CA GLY A 144 14.39 -10.40 -5.86
C GLY A 144 14.20 -8.89 -5.99
N GLY A 145 14.89 -8.27 -6.95
CA GLY A 145 14.86 -6.81 -7.12
C GLY A 145 13.48 -6.20 -7.41
N SER A 146 12.50 -7.00 -7.85
CA SER A 146 11.12 -6.51 -8.01
C SER A 146 10.49 -6.10 -6.67
N ALA A 147 10.82 -6.80 -5.58
CA ALA A 147 10.31 -6.51 -4.23
C ALA A 147 10.74 -5.13 -3.72
N HIS A 148 11.92 -4.66 -4.13
CA HIS A 148 12.50 -3.37 -3.70
C HIS A 148 11.66 -2.17 -4.12
N SER A 149 10.85 -2.34 -5.16
CA SER A 149 9.95 -1.29 -5.66
C SER A 149 8.53 -1.37 -5.11
N ARG A 150 8.25 -2.33 -4.22
CA ARG A 150 6.89 -2.58 -3.72
C ARG A 150 6.61 -1.87 -2.41
N TYR A 151 5.33 -1.90 -2.05
CA TYR A 151 4.77 -1.22 -0.90
C TYR A 151 5.53 -1.50 0.39
N LEU A 152 5.70 -2.77 0.79
CA LEU A 152 6.38 -3.14 2.04
C LEU A 152 7.85 -2.69 2.12
N ALA A 153 8.52 -2.55 0.97
CA ALA A 153 9.90 -2.07 0.92
C ALA A 153 10.02 -0.54 1.02
N ASN A 154 8.92 0.21 0.85
CA ASN A 154 8.98 1.66 0.70
C ASN A 154 7.99 2.43 1.58
N VAL A 155 6.94 1.81 2.11
CA VAL A 155 5.98 2.50 3.00
C VAL A 155 6.67 3.09 4.23
N GLY A 156 7.71 2.41 4.72
CA GLY A 156 8.52 2.90 5.82
C GLY A 156 9.15 4.28 5.56
N ARG A 157 9.47 4.62 4.29
CA ARG A 157 10.00 5.95 3.92
C ARG A 157 9.05 7.10 4.22
N PHE A 158 7.78 6.82 4.44
CA PHE A 158 6.75 7.80 4.75
C PHE A 158 6.48 7.92 6.24
N GLY A 159 7.24 7.21 7.09
CA GLY A 159 6.91 7.10 8.51
C GLY A 159 5.57 6.39 8.74
N ARG A 160 5.10 5.61 7.76
CA ARG A 160 3.79 4.94 7.79
C ARG A 160 3.93 3.44 7.97
N MET A 161 2.99 2.85 8.71
CA MET A 161 2.91 1.42 8.99
C MET A 161 1.54 0.89 8.55
N PRO A 162 1.46 -0.15 7.70
CA PRO A 162 0.19 -0.77 7.36
C PRO A 162 -0.42 -1.49 8.56
N GLU A 163 -1.73 -1.48 8.64
CA GLU A 163 -2.48 -2.17 9.68
C GLU A 163 -2.40 -3.71 9.55
N GLY A 164 -2.61 -4.37 10.68
CA GLY A 164 -2.86 -5.80 10.73
C GLY A 164 -1.64 -6.66 10.43
N SER A 165 -1.84 -7.75 9.70
CA SER A 165 -0.89 -8.87 9.74
C SER A 165 0.38 -8.68 8.88
N ILE A 166 0.42 -7.68 8.00
CA ILE A 166 1.56 -7.41 7.11
C ILE A 166 2.54 -6.39 7.69
N SER A 167 2.19 -5.69 8.77
CA SER A 167 3.02 -4.67 9.43
C SER A 167 4.43 -5.16 9.81
N GLY A 168 4.52 -6.39 10.34
CA GLY A 168 5.79 -7.03 10.69
C GLY A 168 6.70 -7.38 9.51
N ARG A 169 6.34 -7.00 8.28
CA ARG A 169 7.13 -7.19 7.06
C ARG A 169 7.54 -5.89 6.38
N VAL A 170 7.24 -4.76 6.98
CA VAL A 170 7.73 -3.46 6.49
C VAL A 170 9.22 -3.34 6.78
N ALA A 171 9.99 -2.92 5.78
CA ALA A 171 11.34 -2.44 5.99
C ALA A 171 11.30 -1.15 6.82
N ARG A 172 11.98 -1.16 7.97
CA ARG A 172 12.12 0.00 8.85
C ARG A 172 13.43 0.74 8.62
N TRP A 173 14.38 0.12 7.94
CA TRP A 173 15.67 0.70 7.59
C TRP A 173 16.01 0.37 6.15
N SER A 174 16.79 1.22 5.49
CA SER A 174 17.20 0.96 4.10
C SER A 174 18.00 -0.33 3.92
N ASP A 175 18.74 -0.79 4.94
CA ASP A 175 19.55 -2.01 4.91
C ASP A 175 18.71 -3.29 5.05
N GLU A 176 17.45 -3.16 5.48
CA GLU A 176 16.46 -4.24 5.53
C GLU A 176 15.82 -4.51 4.16
N VAL A 177 16.01 -3.62 3.17
CA VAL A 177 15.60 -3.85 1.78
C VAL A 177 16.66 -4.69 1.07
N ASP A 178 16.62 -6.00 1.32
CA ASP A 178 17.52 -6.97 0.70
C ASP A 178 16.79 -7.87 -0.33
N THR A 179 17.50 -8.88 -0.85
CA THR A 179 16.93 -9.85 -1.82
C THR A 179 16.88 -11.26 -1.24
N ASP A 180 17.14 -11.39 0.06
CA ASP A 180 17.16 -12.65 0.78
C ASP A 180 15.83 -12.87 1.50
N PHE A 181 14.98 -13.65 0.85
CA PHE A 181 13.67 -14.08 1.36
C PHE A 181 13.70 -14.71 2.77
N ALA A 182 14.86 -15.19 3.24
CA ALA A 182 15.02 -15.76 4.58
C ALA A 182 15.24 -14.71 5.67
N THR A 183 15.65 -13.49 5.30
CA THR A 183 15.90 -12.39 6.23
C THR A 183 14.58 -11.69 6.59
N ALA A 184 14.47 -11.26 7.85
CA ALA A 184 13.38 -10.39 8.27
C ALA A 184 13.82 -8.92 8.09
N PRO A 185 12.91 -8.01 7.72
CA PRO A 185 11.50 -8.24 7.39
C PRO A 185 11.34 -8.85 5.99
N GLN A 186 10.44 -9.83 5.85
CA GLN A 186 10.20 -10.54 4.59
C GLN A 186 9.38 -9.69 3.61
N ILE A 187 9.95 -8.58 3.13
CA ILE A 187 9.29 -7.59 2.25
C ILE A 187 8.73 -8.21 0.96
N GLU A 188 9.27 -9.34 0.53
CA GLU A 188 8.82 -10.10 -0.65
C GLU A 188 7.42 -10.67 -0.51
N ARG A 189 6.92 -10.80 0.73
CA ARG A 189 5.67 -11.48 1.07
C ARG A 189 4.61 -10.46 1.46
N SER A 190 4.00 -9.80 0.48
CA SER A 190 3.02 -8.74 0.73
C SER A 190 1.57 -9.22 0.86
N GLY A 191 1.28 -10.50 0.60
CA GLY A 191 -0.11 -10.96 0.40
C GLY A 191 -0.69 -10.51 -0.95
N ALA A 192 0.04 -9.72 -1.75
CA ALA A 192 -0.48 -9.21 -3.00
C ALA A 192 -0.54 -10.33 -4.04
N ASP A 193 -1.72 -10.64 -4.55
CA ASP A 193 -1.93 -11.62 -5.61
C ASP A 193 -1.87 -10.99 -7.00
N TRP A 194 -2.38 -9.76 -7.08
CA TRP A 194 -2.45 -8.98 -8.31
C TRP A 194 -2.04 -7.54 -8.04
N ALA A 195 -1.66 -6.84 -9.10
CA ALA A 195 -1.39 -5.42 -9.02
C ALA A 195 -1.83 -4.68 -10.28
N LEU A 196 -2.42 -3.50 -10.09
CA LEU A 196 -2.31 -2.43 -11.07
C LEU A 196 -0.89 -1.88 -11.01
N THR A 197 -0.16 -1.97 -12.11
CA THR A 197 1.27 -1.72 -12.21
C THR A 197 1.55 -0.64 -13.26
N LEU A 198 1.95 0.53 -12.79
CA LEU A 198 2.41 1.66 -13.60
C LEU A 198 3.95 1.76 -13.51
N CYS A 199 4.65 0.66 -13.77
CA CYS A 199 6.11 0.51 -13.58
C CYS A 199 6.99 1.26 -14.60
N GLY A 200 6.42 1.81 -15.68
CA GLY A 200 7.21 2.27 -16.83
C GLY A 200 8.08 1.19 -17.50
N CYS A 201 7.79 -0.09 -17.24
CA CYS A 201 8.59 -1.24 -17.68
C CYS A 201 8.18 -1.81 -19.03
N ASN A 202 7.07 -1.35 -19.60
CA ASN A 202 6.58 -1.73 -20.92
C ASN A 202 6.18 -0.48 -21.70
N ASN A 203 6.27 -0.54 -23.03
CA ASN A 203 5.73 0.52 -23.88
C ASN A 203 4.22 0.68 -23.66
N VAL A 204 3.76 1.93 -23.69
CA VAL A 204 2.35 2.28 -23.65
C VAL A 204 1.88 2.61 -25.06
N THR A 205 0.80 1.96 -25.49
CA THR A 205 0.15 2.24 -26.77
C THR A 205 -1.09 3.09 -26.53
N VAL A 206 -1.20 4.25 -27.16
CA VAL A 206 -2.41 5.06 -27.09
C VAL A 206 -3.48 4.46 -28.00
N ILE A 207 -4.63 4.09 -27.42
CA ILE A 207 -5.76 3.49 -28.12
C ILE A 207 -6.75 4.57 -28.57
N SER A 208 -6.95 5.59 -27.73
CA SER A 208 -7.78 6.74 -28.05
C SER A 208 -7.30 7.97 -27.30
N GLU A 209 -7.18 9.10 -27.99
CA GLU A 209 -6.92 10.42 -27.42
C GLU A 209 -8.22 11.23 -27.43
N GLY A 210 -8.50 11.87 -26.29
CA GLY A 210 -9.51 12.92 -26.19
C GLY A 210 -8.92 14.28 -26.55
N GLY A 211 -9.77 15.30 -26.62
CA GLY A 211 -9.31 16.69 -26.71
C GLY A 211 -8.57 17.04 -28.01
N ASN A 212 -7.32 17.49 -27.90
CA ASN A 212 -6.60 18.13 -29.01
C ASN A 212 -5.71 17.19 -29.85
N ALA A 213 -5.54 15.95 -29.40
CA ALA A 213 -4.75 14.90 -30.06
C ALA A 213 -3.31 15.31 -30.43
N ASN A 214 -2.63 16.03 -29.53
CA ASN A 214 -1.23 16.46 -29.70
C ASN A 214 -0.20 15.46 -29.16
N GLY A 215 -0.63 14.30 -28.67
CA GLY A 215 0.25 13.31 -28.01
C GLY A 215 0.62 13.63 -26.56
N VAL A 216 0.00 14.64 -25.94
CA VAL A 216 0.14 15.02 -24.52
C VAL A 216 -1.24 14.96 -23.85
N PHE A 217 -1.33 14.32 -22.69
CA PHE A 217 -2.58 14.24 -21.94
C PHE A 217 -2.84 15.56 -21.20
N ASP A 218 -3.81 16.34 -21.67
CA ASP A 218 -4.12 17.67 -21.14
C ASP A 218 -5.33 17.68 -20.17
N ALA A 219 -5.49 18.78 -19.43
CA ALA A 219 -6.61 18.96 -18.53
C ALA A 219 -7.96 18.91 -19.26
N GLY A 220 -8.90 18.11 -18.75
CA GLY A 220 -10.23 17.91 -19.34
C GLY A 220 -10.28 16.79 -20.37
N GLU A 221 -9.15 16.14 -20.66
CA GLU A 221 -9.12 15.04 -21.62
C GLU A 221 -9.46 13.69 -20.99
N THR A 222 -9.88 12.77 -21.85
CA THR A 222 -10.06 11.36 -21.52
C THR A 222 -9.33 10.53 -22.57
N TRP A 223 -8.39 9.72 -22.12
CA TRP A 223 -7.57 8.87 -22.96
C TRP A 223 -7.79 7.40 -22.60
N VAL A 224 -7.60 6.51 -23.57
CA VAL A 224 -7.48 5.08 -23.31
C VAL A 224 -6.11 4.65 -23.81
N VAL A 225 -5.33 4.05 -22.92
CA VAL A 225 -3.99 3.56 -23.20
C VAL A 225 -3.92 2.06 -22.90
N ARG A 226 -3.04 1.36 -23.62
CA ARG A 226 -2.85 -0.09 -23.50
C ARG A 226 -1.41 -0.42 -23.17
N SER A 227 -1.24 -1.23 -22.13
CA SER A 227 0.02 -1.89 -21.77
C SER A 227 -0.27 -3.07 -20.85
N ARG A 228 0.77 -3.67 -20.26
CA ARG A 228 0.66 -4.77 -19.29
C ARG A 228 0.44 -4.22 -17.87
N PHE A 229 -0.63 -3.44 -17.71
CA PHE A 229 -0.89 -2.70 -16.47
C PHE A 229 -1.52 -3.55 -15.36
N PHE A 230 -2.22 -4.64 -15.68
CA PHE A 230 -2.86 -5.48 -14.67
C PHE A 230 -2.27 -6.88 -14.74
N LYS A 231 -1.55 -7.26 -13.70
CA LYS A 231 -0.77 -8.51 -13.67
C LYS A 231 -0.94 -9.23 -12.35
N ARG A 232 -0.76 -10.54 -12.37
CA ARG A 232 -0.55 -11.37 -11.19
C ARG A 232 0.86 -11.14 -10.66
N SER A 233 1.05 -11.24 -9.35
CA SER A 233 2.32 -10.99 -8.70
C SER A 233 3.43 -11.90 -9.23
N GLY A 234 4.61 -11.33 -9.42
CA GLY A 234 5.76 -12.00 -10.05
C GLY A 234 6.33 -13.14 -9.22
N GLY A 235 6.12 -13.15 -7.90
CA GLY A 235 6.53 -14.26 -7.02
C GLY A 235 5.95 -15.62 -7.41
N TYR A 236 4.82 -15.61 -8.13
CA TYR A 236 4.19 -16.83 -8.66
C TYR A 236 4.78 -17.36 -9.96
N GLN A 237 5.68 -16.62 -10.60
CA GLN A 237 6.15 -16.96 -11.95
C GLN A 237 6.68 -18.40 -12.03
N GLY A 238 7.43 -18.84 -11.02
CA GLY A 238 8.02 -20.19 -10.99
C GLY A 238 7.02 -21.32 -10.76
N ALA A 239 5.82 -21.04 -10.23
CA ALA A 239 4.76 -22.03 -10.01
C ALA A 239 3.80 -22.15 -11.21
N SER A 240 3.71 -21.08 -11.98
CA SER A 240 2.74 -20.88 -13.04
C SER A 240 2.96 -21.73 -14.28
N GLY A 241 1.88 -22.27 -14.83
CA GLY A 241 1.84 -22.90 -16.16
C GLY A 241 1.48 -21.92 -17.28
N MET A 242 1.26 -20.64 -16.98
CA MET A 242 0.77 -19.64 -17.94
C MET A 242 1.77 -19.36 -19.08
N PHE A 243 1.23 -19.19 -20.29
CA PHE A 243 1.98 -18.75 -21.46
C PHE A 243 1.33 -17.56 -22.19
N GLY A 244 2.11 -16.86 -23.01
CA GLY A 244 1.68 -15.64 -23.73
C GLY A 244 1.91 -14.33 -22.97
N GLY A 245 2.34 -14.40 -21.70
CA GLY A 245 2.83 -13.26 -20.92
C GLY A 245 4.13 -12.66 -21.46
N SER A 246 4.65 -11.64 -20.77
CA SER A 246 5.96 -11.05 -21.11
C SER A 246 7.13 -12.01 -20.91
N ALA A 247 6.96 -13.00 -20.03
CA ALA A 247 7.87 -14.12 -19.85
C ALA A 247 7.07 -15.41 -19.50
N PRO A 248 7.66 -16.61 -19.67
CA PRO A 248 7.03 -17.85 -19.23
C PRO A 248 6.62 -17.78 -17.76
N GLY A 249 5.40 -18.23 -17.45
CA GLY A 249 4.83 -18.21 -16.11
C GLY A 249 4.23 -16.87 -15.67
N LEU A 250 4.52 -15.75 -16.35
CA LEU A 250 3.91 -14.47 -16.02
C LEU A 250 2.47 -14.38 -16.55
N TYR A 251 1.57 -13.93 -15.67
CA TYR A 251 0.21 -13.55 -16.05
C TYR A 251 0.13 -12.02 -16.06
N ASP A 252 0.29 -11.42 -17.23
CA ASP A 252 0.34 -9.97 -17.40
C ASP A 252 -0.24 -9.53 -18.75
N PRO A 253 -1.51 -9.88 -19.06
CA PRO A 253 -2.11 -9.59 -20.36
C PRO A 253 -2.11 -8.08 -20.65
N PRO A 254 -2.05 -7.67 -21.92
CA PRO A 254 -2.26 -6.27 -22.28
C PRO A 254 -3.70 -5.86 -21.96
N VAL A 255 -3.87 -4.84 -21.13
CA VAL A 255 -5.17 -4.30 -20.71
C VAL A 255 -5.28 -2.82 -21.10
N ASN A 256 -6.51 -2.35 -21.24
CA ASN A 256 -6.80 -0.93 -21.47
C ASN A 256 -7.04 -0.23 -20.14
N LEU A 257 -6.35 0.88 -19.90
CA LEU A 257 -6.66 1.84 -18.83
C LEU A 257 -7.23 3.11 -19.43
N ARG A 258 -8.28 3.65 -18.79
CA ARG A 258 -8.80 4.98 -19.11
C ARG A 258 -8.25 6.00 -18.13
N PHE A 259 -7.56 7.01 -18.63
CA PHE A 259 -7.18 8.20 -17.88
C PHE A 259 -8.19 9.30 -18.18
N ALA A 260 -8.77 9.93 -17.16
CA ALA A 260 -9.70 11.03 -17.32
C ALA A 260 -9.39 12.12 -16.30
N HIS A 261 -9.17 13.36 -16.75
CA HIS A 261 -8.94 14.50 -15.88
C HIS A 261 -10.19 15.39 -15.81
N ASP A 262 -10.73 15.57 -14.61
CA ASP A 262 -11.84 16.49 -14.36
C ASP A 262 -11.30 17.87 -13.96
N VAL A 263 -11.59 18.88 -14.77
CA VAL A 263 -11.11 20.26 -14.58
C VAL A 263 -11.76 20.93 -13.36
N GLN A 264 -12.99 20.55 -13.02
CA GLN A 264 -13.74 21.20 -11.95
C GLN A 264 -13.23 20.76 -10.57
N SER A 265 -13.00 19.46 -10.38
CA SER A 265 -12.39 18.95 -9.16
C SER A 265 -10.87 18.96 -9.19
N ASN A 266 -10.25 19.23 -10.35
CA ASN A 266 -8.81 19.11 -10.57
C ASN A 266 -8.28 17.75 -10.12
N THR A 267 -8.86 16.67 -10.65
CA THR A 267 -8.48 15.29 -10.28
C THR A 267 -8.36 14.42 -11.52
N THR A 268 -7.33 13.60 -11.57
CA THR A 268 -7.20 12.53 -12.58
C THR A 268 -7.72 11.21 -12.00
N THR A 269 -8.58 10.52 -12.76
CA THR A 269 -9.05 9.16 -12.46
C THR A 269 -8.48 8.17 -13.47
N ILE A 270 -7.89 7.10 -12.98
CA ILE A 270 -7.42 5.94 -13.75
C ILE A 270 -8.43 4.81 -13.55
N SER A 271 -9.11 4.40 -14.62
CA SER A 271 -10.11 3.33 -14.58
C SER A 271 -9.61 2.07 -15.30
N LEU A 272 -9.73 0.93 -14.64
CA LEU A 272 -9.64 -0.40 -15.24
C LEU A 272 -11.03 -1.06 -15.21
N VAL A 273 -11.46 -1.62 -16.33
CA VAL A 273 -12.57 -2.58 -16.38
C VAL A 273 -12.03 -3.88 -16.94
N TRP A 274 -12.15 -4.96 -16.16
CA TRP A 274 -11.54 -6.24 -16.51
C TRP A 274 -12.41 -7.43 -16.16
N ALA A 275 -12.11 -8.57 -16.79
CA ALA A 275 -12.87 -9.79 -16.66
C ALA A 275 -12.52 -10.52 -15.35
N LEU A 276 -13.55 -10.78 -14.54
CA LEU A 276 -13.45 -11.69 -13.40
C LEU A 276 -13.41 -13.15 -13.87
N ASN A 277 -14.17 -13.48 -14.92
CA ASN A 277 -14.31 -14.85 -15.42
C ASN A 277 -14.38 -14.91 -16.96
N ALA A 278 -14.50 -16.13 -17.51
CA ALA A 278 -14.56 -16.36 -18.96
C ALA A 278 -15.75 -15.69 -19.64
N ALA A 279 -16.90 -15.55 -18.96
CA ALA A 279 -18.06 -14.82 -19.51
C ALA A 279 -17.77 -13.31 -19.61
N GLY A 280 -17.05 -12.75 -18.64
CA GLY A 280 -16.54 -11.38 -18.69
C GLY A 280 -15.56 -11.16 -19.83
N ALA A 281 -14.62 -12.08 -20.03
CA ALA A 281 -13.64 -12.01 -21.11
C ALA A 281 -14.32 -12.08 -22.49
N ALA A 282 -15.32 -12.96 -22.64
CA ALA A 282 -16.18 -13.03 -23.82
C ALA A 282 -16.91 -11.70 -24.09
N ALA A 283 -17.46 -11.09 -23.03
CA ALA A 283 -18.17 -9.82 -23.15
C ALA A 283 -17.24 -8.69 -23.61
N LEU A 284 -16.03 -8.55 -23.02
CA LEU A 284 -15.06 -7.51 -23.39
C LEU A 284 -14.52 -7.68 -24.82
N THR A 285 -14.34 -8.93 -25.27
CA THR A 285 -13.81 -9.23 -26.61
C THR A 285 -14.89 -9.23 -27.69
N GLY A 286 -16.16 -9.36 -27.31
CA GLY A 286 -17.27 -9.55 -28.25
C GLY A 286 -17.26 -10.92 -28.93
N GLN A 287 -16.52 -11.88 -28.36
CA GLN A 287 -16.36 -13.23 -28.89
C GLN A 287 -17.18 -14.23 -28.08
N THR A 288 -17.31 -15.46 -28.59
CA THR A 288 -17.86 -16.57 -27.81
C THR A 288 -16.92 -16.93 -26.67
N GLN A 289 -17.49 -17.26 -25.52
CA GLN A 289 -16.73 -17.70 -24.34
C GLN A 289 -15.80 -18.88 -24.67
N GLN A 290 -14.52 -18.71 -24.34
CA GLN A 290 -13.51 -19.75 -24.43
C GLN A 290 -13.40 -20.51 -23.09
N ALA A 291 -12.86 -21.73 -23.15
CA ALA A 291 -12.50 -22.48 -21.94
C ALA A 291 -11.17 -21.96 -21.39
N TYR A 292 -10.97 -22.08 -20.09
CA TYR A 292 -9.67 -21.82 -19.46
C TYR A 292 -8.60 -22.76 -20.04
N ASP A 293 -7.50 -22.20 -20.52
CA ASP A 293 -6.48 -22.93 -21.29
C ASP A 293 -5.04 -22.56 -20.91
N GLN A 294 -4.85 -21.74 -19.85
CA GLN A 294 -3.55 -21.25 -19.38
C GLN A 294 -2.82 -20.39 -20.42
N SER A 295 -3.57 -19.80 -21.36
CA SER A 295 -3.05 -18.92 -22.40
C SER A 295 -3.55 -17.50 -22.21
N ILE A 296 -2.63 -16.54 -22.17
CA ILE A 296 -2.94 -15.12 -22.35
C ILE A 296 -2.34 -14.58 -23.67
N ALA A 297 -2.02 -15.48 -24.60
CA ALA A 297 -1.51 -15.11 -25.91
C ALA A 297 -2.57 -14.38 -26.75
N ALA A 298 -2.13 -13.68 -27.79
CA ALA A 298 -3.04 -12.97 -28.69
C ALA A 298 -4.13 -13.92 -29.24
N GLY A 299 -5.40 -13.56 -29.01
CA GLY A 299 -6.56 -14.34 -29.40
C GLY A 299 -7.15 -15.24 -28.30
N SER A 300 -6.42 -15.44 -27.19
CA SER A 300 -6.96 -16.11 -26.01
C SER A 300 -7.79 -15.14 -25.16
N HIS A 301 -8.77 -15.70 -24.44
CA HIS A 301 -9.43 -14.99 -23.35
C HIS A 301 -8.51 -14.95 -22.13
N ALA A 302 -8.65 -13.91 -21.32
CA ALA A 302 -7.89 -13.74 -20.09
C ALA A 302 -8.83 -13.17 -19.01
N SER A 303 -8.76 -13.71 -17.80
CA SER A 303 -9.59 -13.26 -16.67
C SER A 303 -8.91 -13.55 -15.32
N VAL A 304 -9.34 -12.88 -14.25
CA VAL A 304 -8.83 -13.15 -12.89
C VAL A 304 -8.97 -14.63 -12.52
N ALA A 305 -10.15 -15.22 -12.77
CA ALA A 305 -10.41 -16.64 -12.51
C ALA A 305 -9.44 -17.59 -13.22
N GLU A 306 -8.96 -17.24 -14.42
CA GLU A 306 -7.98 -18.05 -15.13
C GLU A 306 -6.62 -18.01 -14.45
N GLY A 307 -6.16 -16.81 -14.07
CA GLY A 307 -4.93 -16.61 -13.31
C GLY A 307 -4.97 -17.32 -11.95
N LEU A 308 -6.08 -17.25 -11.23
CA LEU A 308 -6.26 -17.94 -9.95
C LEU A 308 -6.30 -19.47 -10.11
N ARG A 309 -7.02 -19.96 -11.13
CA ARG A 309 -7.08 -21.39 -11.42
C ARG A 309 -5.69 -22.00 -11.68
N ASP A 310 -4.85 -21.30 -12.40
CA ASP A 310 -3.46 -21.72 -12.60
C ASP A 310 -2.67 -21.79 -11.28
N LEU A 311 -2.85 -20.83 -10.37
CA LEU A 311 -2.20 -20.86 -9.05
C LEU A 311 -2.66 -22.05 -8.21
N ILE A 312 -3.97 -22.29 -8.14
CA ILE A 312 -4.55 -23.40 -7.38
C ILE A 312 -4.02 -24.74 -7.91
N ILE A 313 -4.01 -24.93 -9.25
CA ILE A 313 -3.44 -26.12 -9.88
C ILE A 313 -1.96 -26.26 -9.55
N ALA A 314 -1.19 -25.17 -9.59
CA ALA A 314 0.22 -25.17 -9.25
C ALA A 314 0.48 -25.58 -7.80
N ALA A 315 -0.24 -24.99 -6.86
CA ALA A 315 -0.14 -25.29 -5.43
C ALA A 315 -0.49 -26.76 -5.12
N GLN A 316 -1.41 -27.34 -5.89
CA GLN A 316 -1.80 -28.76 -5.81
C GLN A 316 -0.81 -29.71 -6.53
N GLY A 317 0.28 -29.19 -7.09
CA GLY A 317 1.33 -29.96 -7.77
C GLY A 317 1.08 -30.26 -9.25
N GLY A 318 0.08 -29.63 -9.86
CA GLY A 318 -0.38 -29.92 -11.23
C GLY A 318 0.51 -29.38 -12.36
N ASN A 319 1.35 -28.37 -12.10
CA ASN A 319 2.11 -27.65 -13.15
C ASN A 319 3.58 -28.07 -13.31
N GLY A 320 4.01 -29.23 -12.78
CA GLY A 320 5.39 -29.70 -12.98
C GLY A 320 6.07 -30.35 -11.78
N GLY A 321 5.32 -30.73 -10.75
CA GLY A 321 5.84 -31.37 -9.54
C GLY A 321 5.83 -30.45 -8.31
N PRO A 322 6.42 -30.89 -7.20
CA PRO A 322 6.39 -30.13 -5.94
C PRO A 322 7.17 -28.81 -6.06
N LEU A 323 6.55 -27.71 -5.62
CA LEU A 323 7.22 -26.42 -5.50
C LEU A 323 8.23 -26.46 -4.36
N ILE A 324 9.29 -25.65 -4.45
CA ILE A 324 10.30 -25.50 -3.39
C ILE A 324 10.66 -24.02 -3.16
N GLY A 325 11.27 -23.73 -2.00
CA GLY A 325 11.85 -22.42 -1.70
C GLY A 325 10.83 -21.27 -1.57
N PRO A 326 11.22 -20.04 -1.93
CA PRO A 326 10.35 -18.86 -1.86
C PRO A 326 9.05 -19.03 -2.67
N VAL A 327 9.15 -19.60 -3.88
CA VAL A 327 7.97 -19.84 -4.76
C VAL A 327 6.95 -20.75 -4.08
N HIS A 328 7.39 -21.83 -3.42
CA HIS A 328 6.49 -22.68 -2.62
C HIS A 328 5.83 -21.88 -1.50
N THR A 329 6.62 -21.08 -0.77
CA THR A 329 6.12 -20.29 0.36
C THR A 329 5.01 -19.34 -0.07
N LEU A 330 5.18 -18.63 -1.19
CA LEU A 330 4.19 -17.70 -1.71
C LEU A 330 2.95 -18.38 -2.32
N THR A 331 3.07 -19.63 -2.76
CA THR A 331 2.02 -20.33 -3.51
C THR A 331 1.23 -21.33 -2.68
N ASN A 332 1.80 -21.91 -1.63
CA ASN A 332 1.22 -23.06 -0.96
C ASN A 332 -0.13 -22.78 -0.28
N GLY A 333 -0.42 -21.53 0.11
CA GLY A 333 -1.75 -21.15 0.66
C GLY A 333 -2.91 -21.45 -0.30
N TRP A 334 -2.65 -21.43 -1.61
CA TRP A 334 -3.64 -21.71 -2.65
C TRP A 334 -4.03 -23.19 -2.78
N ALA A 335 -3.35 -24.12 -2.09
CA ALA A 335 -3.57 -25.55 -2.27
C ALA A 335 -4.96 -26.01 -1.77
N ASP A 336 -5.48 -25.36 -0.73
CA ASP A 336 -6.77 -25.66 -0.11
C ASP A 336 -7.94 -24.90 -0.77
N GLU A 337 -7.64 -23.98 -1.69
CA GLU A 337 -8.63 -23.15 -2.35
C GLU A 337 -9.40 -23.89 -3.45
N SER A 338 -10.64 -23.44 -3.69
CA SER A 338 -11.49 -23.98 -4.75
C SER A 338 -11.48 -23.12 -6.00
N HIS A 339 -11.32 -23.76 -7.16
CA HIS A 339 -11.45 -23.12 -8.47
C HIS A 339 -12.79 -22.40 -8.71
N ASN A 340 -13.82 -22.74 -7.93
CA ASN A 340 -15.15 -22.17 -8.04
C ASN A 340 -15.50 -21.26 -6.85
N ASP A 341 -14.52 -20.86 -6.03
CA ASP A 341 -14.81 -19.95 -4.94
C ASP A 341 -15.12 -18.54 -5.47
N GLU A 342 -16.40 -18.22 -5.50
CA GLU A 342 -16.88 -16.90 -5.91
C GLU A 342 -16.39 -15.77 -4.98
N GLN A 343 -15.92 -16.09 -3.76
CA GLN A 343 -15.39 -15.10 -2.83
C GLN A 343 -14.06 -14.52 -3.30
N LEU A 344 -13.21 -15.33 -3.93
CA LEU A 344 -11.94 -14.87 -4.51
C LEU A 344 -12.17 -13.91 -5.68
N LEU A 345 -13.31 -14.03 -6.36
CA LEU A 345 -13.71 -13.19 -7.48
C LEU A 345 -14.58 -12.00 -7.07
N ASP A 346 -14.82 -11.79 -5.77
CA ASP A 346 -15.58 -10.65 -5.28
C ASP A 346 -14.63 -9.46 -5.02
N PRO A 347 -14.57 -8.46 -5.91
CA PRO A 347 -13.64 -7.33 -5.78
C PRO A 347 -13.86 -6.51 -4.51
N THR A 348 -15.05 -6.60 -3.89
CA THR A 348 -15.36 -5.84 -2.66
C THR A 348 -14.71 -6.44 -1.42
N ARG A 349 -14.12 -7.64 -1.53
CA ARG A 349 -13.42 -8.33 -0.46
C ARG A 349 -11.90 -8.17 -0.52
N TRP A 350 -11.34 -7.74 -1.64
CA TRP A 350 -9.88 -7.62 -1.79
C TRP A 350 -9.33 -6.53 -0.87
N ARG A 351 -8.20 -6.79 -0.22
CA ARG A 351 -7.44 -5.74 0.50
C ARG A 351 -6.57 -4.99 -0.51
N VAL A 352 -6.41 -3.69 -0.29
CA VAL A 352 -5.67 -2.81 -1.19
C VAL A 352 -4.52 -2.17 -0.44
N ALA A 353 -3.32 -2.25 -1.01
CA ALA A 353 -2.18 -1.41 -0.66
C ALA A 353 -1.69 -0.67 -1.91
N ALA A 354 -1.08 0.48 -1.76
CA ALA A 354 -0.81 1.45 -2.81
C ALA A 354 0.49 2.19 -2.50
N LEU A 355 1.31 2.35 -3.53
CA LEU A 355 2.53 3.14 -3.52
C LEU A 355 2.61 3.84 -4.86
N PHE A 356 2.50 5.16 -4.88
CA PHE A 356 2.55 5.95 -6.09
C PHE A 356 3.61 7.03 -6.01
N GLY A 357 4.05 7.45 -7.19
CA GLY A 357 5.17 8.37 -7.35
C GLY A 357 5.34 8.84 -8.77
N THR A 358 6.36 9.66 -8.96
CA THR A 358 6.82 10.12 -10.27
C THR A 358 8.21 9.55 -10.55
N ALA A 359 8.94 10.11 -11.51
CA ALA A 359 10.29 9.71 -11.88
C ALA A 359 11.27 10.88 -11.89
N CYS A 360 12.56 10.57 -11.73
CA CYS A 360 13.64 11.52 -11.95
C CYS A 360 13.72 11.92 -13.44
N ALA A 361 14.10 13.17 -13.72
CA ALA A 361 14.27 13.65 -15.10
C ALA A 361 15.56 13.17 -15.77
N ASP A 362 16.54 12.70 -15.00
CA ASP A 362 17.89 12.36 -15.45
C ASP A 362 18.26 10.88 -15.29
N ALA A 363 17.28 10.03 -14.96
CA ALA A 363 17.48 8.59 -14.70
C ALA A 363 18.39 8.26 -13.50
N ALA A 364 18.66 9.20 -12.58
CA ALA A 364 19.43 8.92 -11.36
C ALA A 364 18.76 7.86 -10.47
N ALA A 365 17.43 7.79 -10.50
CA ALA A 365 16.64 6.69 -9.98
C ALA A 365 15.39 6.46 -10.84
N LEU A 366 14.78 5.29 -10.69
CA LEU A 366 13.55 4.94 -11.43
C LEU A 366 12.33 5.67 -10.86
N TYR A 367 12.25 5.79 -9.54
CA TYR A 367 11.07 6.30 -8.87
C TYR A 367 11.42 7.39 -7.86
N VAL A 368 10.54 8.38 -7.80
CA VAL A 368 10.42 9.29 -6.67
C VAL A 368 9.05 9.03 -6.10
N TRP A 369 8.99 8.36 -4.96
CA TRP A 369 7.72 8.07 -4.31
C TRP A 369 7.13 9.37 -3.77
N THR A 370 5.82 9.49 -3.89
CA THR A 370 5.10 10.69 -3.44
C THR A 370 4.01 10.34 -2.45
N ASP A 371 3.47 9.13 -2.52
CA ASP A 371 2.32 8.79 -1.71
C ASP A 371 2.14 7.29 -1.46
N THR A 372 1.42 6.96 -0.40
CA THR A 372 1.08 5.60 0.04
C THR A 372 -0.37 5.51 0.48
N GLY A 373 -0.97 4.34 0.33
CA GLY A 373 -2.25 4.01 0.95
C GLY A 373 -2.47 2.50 0.89
N PHE A 374 -3.59 1.93 1.26
CA PHE A 374 -4.52 2.43 2.25
C PHE A 374 -4.36 1.57 3.51
N GLU A 375 -5.08 1.91 4.58
CA GLU A 375 -5.01 1.16 5.84
C GLU A 375 -3.58 1.18 6.40
N ASP A 376 -2.95 2.36 6.38
CA ASP A 376 -1.67 2.64 7.03
C ASP A 376 -1.80 3.86 7.96
N THR A 377 -0.99 3.84 9.03
CA THR A 377 -0.97 4.87 10.06
C THR A 377 0.40 5.51 10.09
N PHE A 378 0.44 6.84 9.96
CA PHE A 378 1.66 7.63 10.14
C PHE A 378 2.06 7.61 11.61
N GLY A 379 3.33 7.32 11.91
CA GLY A 379 3.88 7.34 13.25
C GLY A 379 3.66 6.07 14.08
N ASP A 380 2.92 5.08 13.59
CA ASP A 380 2.67 3.82 14.29
C ASP A 380 3.92 2.90 14.26
N CYS A 381 4.82 3.14 15.23
CA CYS A 381 6.09 2.44 15.36
C CYS A 381 5.92 0.98 15.83
N ASN A 382 4.80 0.70 16.50
CA ASN A 382 4.55 -0.56 17.19
C ASN A 382 3.58 -1.49 16.44
N ALA A 383 2.92 -0.97 15.39
CA ALA A 383 1.95 -1.62 14.54
C ALA A 383 0.65 -2.05 15.25
N ASP A 384 0.18 -1.26 16.22
CA ASP A 384 -1.12 -1.46 16.88
C ASP A 384 -2.27 -0.70 16.20
N GLY A 385 -1.97 0.13 15.19
CA GLY A 385 -2.92 0.92 14.41
C GLY A 385 -3.05 2.38 14.88
N ASP A 386 -2.44 2.76 16.00
CA ASP A 386 -2.60 4.08 16.60
C ASP A 386 -1.23 4.72 16.89
N ALA A 387 -0.91 5.90 16.33
CA ALA A 387 0.28 6.64 16.74
C ALA A 387 0.04 7.34 18.10
N ASN A 388 0.69 6.85 19.15
CA ASN A 388 0.45 7.29 20.53
C ASN A 388 1.73 7.32 21.38
N THR A 389 1.59 7.51 22.70
CA THR A 389 2.71 7.55 23.66
C THR A 389 3.60 6.30 23.63
N ALA A 390 3.04 5.13 23.29
CA ALA A 390 3.83 3.91 23.12
C ALA A 390 4.81 4.04 21.94
N ASP A 391 4.39 4.68 20.85
CA ASP A 391 5.24 4.94 19.68
C ASP A 391 6.28 6.01 19.97
N TYR A 392 5.90 7.04 20.71
CA TYR A 392 6.86 8.01 21.25
C TYR A 392 7.97 7.32 22.04
N ALA A 393 7.60 6.47 23.01
CA ALA A 393 8.57 5.77 23.86
C ALA A 393 9.44 4.79 23.05
N LEU A 394 8.90 4.23 21.96
CA LEU A 394 9.67 3.38 21.04
C LEU A 394 10.66 4.21 20.21
N LEU A 395 10.24 5.34 19.68
CA LEU A 395 11.09 6.24 18.90
C LEU A 395 12.23 6.80 19.76
N ASP A 396 11.92 7.26 20.97
CA ASP A 396 12.91 7.70 21.96
C ASP A 396 13.92 6.59 22.28
N GLY A 397 13.43 5.36 22.51
CA GLY A 397 14.29 4.20 22.70
C GLY A 397 15.13 3.84 21.47
N ILE A 398 14.68 4.15 20.24
CA ILE A 398 15.47 3.97 19.01
C ILE A 398 16.62 4.98 18.96
N ILE A 399 16.37 6.24 19.33
CA ILE A 399 17.42 7.27 19.43
C ILE A 399 18.47 6.82 20.43
N GLU A 400 18.07 6.51 21.68
CA GLU A 400 19.00 6.06 22.73
C GLU A 400 19.82 4.83 22.33
N ALA A 401 19.22 3.88 21.60
CA ALA A 401 19.87 2.63 21.23
C ALA A 401 20.85 2.76 20.05
N ASN A 402 20.66 3.75 19.17
CA ASN A 402 21.43 3.89 17.93
C ASN A 402 22.36 5.11 17.92
N ASP A 403 22.18 6.08 18.81
CA ASP A 403 23.03 7.27 18.96
C ASP A 403 24.48 6.88 19.29
N GLY A 404 25.43 7.24 18.43
CA GLY A 404 26.82 6.80 18.48
C GLY A 404 27.08 5.34 18.06
N GLY A 405 26.05 4.62 17.59
CA GLY A 405 26.10 3.24 17.14
C GLY A 405 26.41 3.07 15.64
N PRO A 406 26.43 1.82 15.12
CA PRO A 406 26.71 1.58 13.70
C PRO A 406 25.68 2.11 12.71
N ARG A 407 24.45 2.40 13.17
CA ARG A 407 23.36 2.98 12.37
C ARG A 407 23.36 4.51 12.38
N ASP A 408 24.09 5.12 13.30
CA ASP A 408 24.35 6.55 13.32
C ASP A 408 25.58 6.84 12.44
N LEU A 409 25.36 7.51 11.31
CA LEU A 409 26.37 7.77 10.29
C LEU A 409 27.49 8.69 10.77
N ASP A 410 27.23 9.56 11.76
CA ASP A 410 28.28 10.39 12.35
C ASP A 410 29.01 9.70 13.52
N GLY A 411 28.36 8.71 14.14
CA GLY A 411 28.91 7.88 15.21
C GLY A 411 29.18 8.67 16.48
N VAL A 412 28.51 9.80 16.68
CA VAL A 412 28.70 10.72 17.80
C VAL A 412 27.47 10.68 18.70
N VAL A 413 27.67 10.31 19.96
CA VAL A 413 26.63 10.41 21.00
C VAL A 413 26.23 11.88 21.21
N ASN A 414 25.09 12.28 20.68
CA ASN A 414 24.60 13.67 20.66
C ASN A 414 23.07 13.81 20.75
N GLY A 415 22.34 12.73 21.03
CA GLY A 415 20.88 12.71 21.12
C GLY A 415 20.16 12.63 19.78
N ARG A 416 20.85 12.27 18.69
CA ARG A 416 20.25 12.12 17.36
C ARG A 416 20.94 10.99 16.59
N VAL A 417 20.25 10.42 15.61
CA VAL A 417 20.80 9.35 14.77
C VAL A 417 20.84 9.83 13.33
N LEU A 418 22.03 10.10 12.79
CA LEU A 418 22.16 10.49 11.38
C LEU A 418 21.95 9.27 10.49
N VAL A 419 20.87 9.20 9.72
CA VAL A 419 20.54 8.05 8.85
C VAL A 419 20.81 8.32 7.37
N GLY A 420 20.88 9.60 6.98
CA GLY A 420 21.09 10.02 5.59
C GLY A 420 19.79 10.11 4.80
N LEU A 421 19.91 10.36 3.49
CA LEU A 421 18.77 10.68 2.63
C LEU A 421 18.72 9.81 1.38
N GLY A 422 17.54 9.73 0.76
CA GLY A 422 17.33 9.12 -0.54
C GLY A 422 17.49 7.60 -0.51
N GLY A 423 18.64 7.10 -0.98
CA GLY A 423 18.98 5.68 -0.91
C GLY A 423 19.11 5.16 0.53
N ALA A 424 19.60 6.00 1.44
CA ALA A 424 19.64 5.73 2.87
C ALA A 424 18.42 6.40 3.52
N TRP A 425 17.68 5.67 4.34
CA TRP A 425 16.45 6.14 4.99
C TRP A 425 16.11 5.24 6.18
N SER A 426 15.29 5.76 7.09
CA SER A 426 14.71 5.04 8.21
C SER A 426 13.22 5.36 8.31
N PHE A 427 12.43 4.41 8.79
CA PHE A 427 11.04 4.63 9.15
C PHE A 427 10.90 5.62 10.30
N TYR A 428 11.89 5.67 11.17
CA TYR A 428 11.90 6.50 12.37
C TYR A 428 12.26 7.98 12.09
N ASP A 429 12.73 8.28 10.88
CA ASP A 429 12.93 9.65 10.37
C ASP A 429 11.61 10.08 9.71
N LEU A 430 10.70 10.56 10.56
CA LEU A 430 9.30 10.83 10.22
C LEU A 430 9.17 12.07 9.33
N ASN A 431 10.01 13.08 9.56
CA ASN A 431 10.05 14.29 8.74
C ASN A 431 10.86 14.09 7.42
N ALA A 432 11.69 13.03 7.36
CA ALA A 432 12.63 12.68 6.28
C ALA A 432 13.67 13.77 5.97
N ASP A 433 14.21 14.38 7.02
CA ASP A 433 15.34 15.31 6.92
C ASP A 433 16.71 14.60 6.98
N GLY A 434 16.69 13.28 7.22
CA GLY A 434 17.85 12.41 7.24
C GLY A 434 18.47 12.21 8.62
N VAL A 435 17.79 12.67 9.67
CA VAL A 435 18.16 12.55 11.07
C VAL A 435 16.96 11.95 11.82
N ILE A 436 17.21 11.14 12.85
CA ILE A 436 16.19 10.74 13.83
C ILE A 436 16.47 11.52 15.11
N ASP A 437 15.62 12.47 15.48
CA ASP A 437 15.81 13.30 16.68
C ASP A 437 14.50 13.81 17.31
N ASP A 438 14.59 14.85 18.14
CA ASP A 438 13.45 15.44 18.84
C ASP A 438 12.39 16.00 17.85
N ASP A 439 12.79 16.44 16.65
CA ASP A 439 11.83 16.95 15.65
C ASP A 439 10.91 15.83 15.14
N ASP A 440 11.38 14.57 15.10
CA ASP A 440 10.53 13.41 14.77
C ASP A 440 9.62 13.02 15.92
N LEU A 441 10.13 13.09 17.15
CA LEU A 441 9.31 12.87 18.35
C LEU A 441 8.14 13.85 18.40
N ASP A 442 8.39 15.12 18.08
CA ASP A 442 7.36 16.16 17.99
C ASP A 442 6.31 15.88 16.89
N MET A 443 6.65 15.12 15.84
CA MET A 443 5.66 14.70 14.83
C MET A 443 4.67 13.65 15.34
N LEU A 444 5.04 12.81 16.31
CA LEU A 444 4.12 11.86 16.95
C LEU A 444 3.14 12.54 17.91
N ILE A 445 3.38 13.82 18.18
CA ILE A 445 2.73 14.64 19.20
C ILE A 445 1.76 15.64 18.55
N GLU A 446 1.75 15.76 17.21
CA GLU A 446 0.79 16.60 16.47
C GLU A 446 -0.67 16.19 16.77
N PRO A 447 -1.57 17.17 17.01
CA PRO A 447 -2.17 17.38 18.32
C PRO A 447 -3.47 16.61 18.46
N ALA A 448 -3.42 15.41 19.04
CA ALA A 448 -4.61 14.79 19.61
C ALA A 448 -5.01 15.56 20.88
N GLU A 449 -5.50 16.80 20.73
CA GLU A 449 -5.92 17.66 21.86
C GLU A 449 -4.97 17.51 23.06
N GLU A 450 -3.65 17.62 22.79
CA GLU A 450 -2.67 17.52 23.86
C GLU A 450 -3.06 18.56 24.89
N CYS A 451 -3.49 18.07 26.03
CA CYS A 451 -3.51 18.86 27.21
C CYS A 451 -2.06 19.22 27.44
N PRO A 452 -1.59 20.46 27.22
CA PRO A 452 -0.17 20.73 27.36
C PRO A 452 0.28 20.51 28.82
N ALA A 453 -0.70 20.40 29.73
CA ALA A 453 -0.52 20.03 31.11
C ALA A 453 -0.33 18.52 31.39
N ASP A 454 -0.58 17.63 30.44
CA ASP A 454 -0.25 16.18 30.46
C ASP A 454 1.22 15.98 30.09
N TRP A 455 2.11 16.40 30.99
CA TRP A 455 3.55 16.45 30.74
C TRP A 455 4.21 15.08 30.67
N ASN A 456 3.65 14.07 31.37
CA ASN A 456 4.17 12.71 31.26
C ASN A 456 3.57 11.95 30.06
N ARG A 457 2.63 12.60 29.35
CA ARG A 457 1.95 12.11 28.15
C ARG A 457 1.23 10.78 28.40
N ASP A 458 0.71 10.56 29.60
CA ASP A 458 0.02 9.30 29.95
C ASP A 458 -1.48 9.31 29.57
N GLY A 459 -1.95 10.39 28.95
CA GLY A 459 -3.34 10.61 28.55
C GLY A 459 -4.23 11.03 29.72
N GLN A 460 -3.68 11.19 30.93
CA GLN A 460 -4.41 11.59 32.12
C GLN A 460 -3.82 12.86 32.72
N HIS A 461 -4.56 13.95 32.64
CA HIS A 461 -4.24 15.18 33.36
C HIS A 461 -4.33 14.99 34.89
N ASN A 462 -3.19 14.73 35.53
CA ASN A 462 -3.10 14.38 36.94
C ASN A 462 -1.83 14.95 37.62
N THR A 463 -1.52 14.55 38.86
CA THR A 463 -0.39 15.13 39.61
C THR A 463 0.96 14.55 39.18
N LEU A 464 0.98 13.40 38.51
CA LEU A 464 2.20 12.81 37.96
C LEU A 464 2.81 13.71 36.89
N ASP A 465 2.00 14.40 36.11
CA ASP A 465 2.44 15.42 35.15
C ASP A 465 3.24 16.53 35.82
N VAL A 466 2.77 17.02 36.96
CA VAL A 466 3.46 18.10 37.70
C VAL A 466 4.83 17.62 38.16
N PHE A 467 4.94 16.36 38.60
CA PHE A 467 6.23 15.80 39.01
C PHE A 467 7.15 15.54 37.82
N ALA A 468 6.60 15.11 36.69
CA ALA A 468 7.36 14.94 35.46
C ALA A 468 7.88 16.30 34.96
N PHE A 469 7.04 17.33 34.93
CA PHE A 469 7.40 18.70 34.57
C PHE A 469 8.51 19.24 35.46
N LEU A 470 8.36 19.13 36.78
CA LEU A 470 9.39 19.60 37.71
C LEU A 470 10.71 18.85 37.54
N THR A 471 10.67 17.56 37.17
CA THR A 471 11.87 16.78 36.89
C THR A 471 12.58 17.31 35.65
N SER A 472 11.86 17.51 34.54
CA SER A 472 12.41 18.14 33.33
C SER A 472 12.92 19.56 33.58
N TRP A 473 12.20 20.34 34.38
CA TRP A 473 12.55 21.73 34.72
C TRP A 473 13.86 21.81 35.52
N PHE A 474 14.06 20.94 36.51
CA PHE A 474 15.33 20.87 37.24
C PHE A 474 16.49 20.35 36.39
N ALA A 475 16.20 19.61 35.32
CA ALA A 475 17.21 19.13 34.36
C ALA A 475 17.54 20.16 33.25
N GLY A 476 16.73 21.22 33.10
CA GLY A 476 16.90 22.24 32.07
C GLY A 476 16.27 21.88 30.72
N HIS A 477 15.24 21.03 30.73
CA HIS A 477 14.52 20.52 29.54
C HIS A 477 13.00 20.78 29.63
N ALA A 478 12.59 21.92 30.20
CA ALA A 478 11.18 22.28 30.32
C ALA A 478 10.91 23.70 29.81
N ASP A 479 11.10 23.89 28.51
CA ASP A 479 10.71 25.08 27.76
C ASP A 479 9.22 24.94 27.36
N PHE A 480 8.33 25.45 28.20
CA PHE A 480 6.89 25.33 28.04
C PHE A 480 6.31 26.45 27.18
N ASP A 481 6.93 27.62 27.16
CA ASP A 481 6.46 28.76 26.35
C ASP A 481 7.14 28.88 24.98
N GLY A 482 8.13 28.02 24.71
CA GLY A 482 8.78 27.84 23.41
C GLY A 482 9.81 28.91 23.10
N ASP A 483 10.42 29.53 24.12
CA ASP A 483 11.40 30.62 23.93
C ASP A 483 12.86 30.15 23.81
N GLY A 484 13.09 28.84 23.89
CA GLY A 484 14.39 28.19 23.84
C GLY A 484 15.11 28.13 25.19
N HIS A 485 14.46 28.49 26.30
CA HIS A 485 15.06 28.53 27.62
C HIS A 485 14.14 27.95 28.71
N THR A 486 14.65 27.05 29.56
CA THR A 486 13.93 26.63 30.77
C THR A 486 14.05 27.68 31.88
N THR A 487 13.00 28.47 32.09
CA THR A 487 12.95 29.58 33.05
C THR A 487 11.81 29.45 34.06
N LEU A 488 11.68 30.43 34.96
CA LEU A 488 10.53 30.51 35.87
C LEU A 488 9.22 30.81 35.11
N LEU A 489 9.31 31.36 33.88
CA LEU A 489 8.14 31.69 33.07
C LEU A 489 7.44 30.41 32.60
N ASP A 490 8.21 29.41 32.17
CA ASP A 490 7.75 28.07 31.79
C ASP A 490 7.01 27.38 32.91
N LEU A 491 7.54 27.44 34.14
CA LEU A 491 6.89 26.87 35.31
C LEU A 491 5.52 27.50 35.55
N PHE A 492 5.40 28.83 35.41
CA PHE A 492 4.10 29.49 35.57
C PHE A 492 3.16 29.23 34.39
N ALA A 493 3.68 29.16 33.18
CA ALA A 493 2.91 28.84 31.99
C ALA A 493 2.32 27.42 32.10
N TYR A 494 3.15 26.43 32.46
CA TYR A 494 2.73 25.05 32.73
C TYR A 494 1.64 24.98 33.81
N LEU A 495 1.88 25.58 34.98
CA LEU A 495 0.91 25.54 36.08
C LEU A 495 -0.42 26.21 35.70
N ASN A 496 -0.39 27.31 34.95
CA ASN A 496 -1.61 27.96 34.47
C ASN A 496 -2.41 27.04 33.54
N THR A 497 -1.74 26.33 32.64
CA THR A 497 -2.38 25.35 31.76
C THR A 497 -2.93 24.17 32.56
N TRP A 498 -2.17 23.65 33.52
CA TRP A 498 -2.59 22.54 34.39
C TRP A 498 -3.83 22.90 35.24
N PHE A 499 -3.88 24.10 35.82
CA PHE A 499 -5.10 24.54 36.50
C PHE A 499 -6.25 24.89 35.56
N GLY A 500 -5.97 25.17 34.29
CA GLY A 500 -6.96 25.40 33.24
C GLY A 500 -7.68 24.13 32.77
N GLY A 501 -7.04 22.97 32.95
CA GLY A 501 -7.51 21.69 32.41
C GLY A 501 -7.26 21.57 30.90
N CYS A 502 -7.63 20.41 30.36
CA CYS A 502 -7.50 20.10 28.94
C CYS A 502 -8.75 20.61 28.19
N PRO A 503 -8.59 21.38 27.10
CA PRO A 503 -9.70 21.83 26.25
C PRO A 503 -10.60 20.69 25.76
#